data_AF-A0A7J6F2T7-F1
#
_entry.id   AF-A0A7J6F2T7-F1
#
_cell.length_a   1.000
_cell.length_b   1.000
_cell.length_c   1.000
_cell.angle_alpha   90.00
_cell.angle_beta   90.00
_cell.angle_gamma   90.00
#
_symmetry.space_group_name_H-M   'P 1'
#
loop_
_entity.id
_entity.type
_entity.pdbx_description
1 polymer ?
#
loop_
_entity_poly.entity_id
_entity_poly.type
_entity_poly.pdbx_seq_one_letter_code
_entity_poly.pdbx_strand_id
1 'polypeptide(L)'
;MAATLSVSATQLLSLPRPVYLSRKLHVHAYGFPFPSRSPSSRLVISENRAICSAPELLNSTSMAEEVGLDETVTLRDLCGNHVPDHVLRRVEEVGYVIPTNVQRQALPTLFSGLDCVLHAQTGSGKTLTYLLLIFSVINTQRSAVQALIVVPTRELGMQVTKVARTLAAKPTESDLEQKASTIMALLDGGSLKRHKTWLKAEPPTIVVATIGSLCQMLEKRILTLESMQVLVIDEVDFMFNSSKEVSSLRKLLTSYSSINNRQTIFASASIPQHRRFVHDCIQQKWTKSNVVHVHVNPVEPMPSCLHHRFVICGKNMRLHTLLSLLQTDAPESGIIFVGEQSEKSKKAGNAPPTTLLMDFLTASYNGDSDILLLEEDMNFNLRATSLSELRQGGGYLLVSTDLAARGVDLPETTHIYNFDLPRTVTNYLHRAGRTGRKPFSDDKCFVTNILTSEERFVLQRYENELMFNCEELLI
;
A
#
# COMPACT_ATOMS: atom_id res chain seq x y z
N MET A 1 47.99 18.77 -27.96
CA MET A 1 48.14 17.53 -27.17
C MET A 1 46.77 17.22 -26.58
N ALA A 2 45.77 16.65 -27.26
CA ALA A 2 45.71 15.39 -28.00
C ALA A 2 46.13 14.18 -27.13
N ALA A 3 45.14 13.59 -26.45
CA ALA A 3 45.17 12.20 -25.98
C ALA A 3 43.74 11.63 -26.14
N THR A 4 43.51 11.10 -27.33
CA THR A 4 42.42 10.23 -27.74
C THR A 4 42.66 8.83 -27.15
N LEU A 5 41.66 8.26 -26.48
CA LEU A 5 41.58 6.81 -26.24
C LEU A 5 40.19 6.33 -26.64
N SER A 6 40.13 5.79 -27.85
CA SER A 6 39.08 4.94 -28.38
C SER A 6 39.16 3.56 -27.73
N VAL A 7 38.04 3.01 -27.24
CA VAL A 7 37.91 1.57 -27.03
C VAL A 7 36.59 1.08 -27.61
N SER A 8 36.76 0.00 -28.35
CA SER A 8 35.87 -0.75 -29.24
C SER A 8 34.55 -1.23 -28.65
N ALA A 9 33.53 -1.23 -29.50
CA ALA A 9 32.31 -2.00 -29.37
C ALA A 9 32.55 -3.45 -29.78
N THR A 10 32.63 -4.40 -28.83
CA THR A 10 32.29 -5.82 -29.04
C THR A 10 32.27 -6.56 -27.71
N GLN A 11 31.08 -6.89 -27.18
CA GLN A 11 30.84 -8.10 -26.39
C GLN A 11 29.32 -8.25 -26.18
N LEU A 12 28.69 -8.85 -27.19
CA LEU A 12 27.36 -9.44 -27.09
C LEU A 12 27.48 -10.70 -26.23
N LEU A 13 27.08 -10.61 -24.96
CA LEU A 13 26.82 -11.79 -24.14
C LEU A 13 25.40 -12.27 -24.42
N SER A 14 25.34 -13.39 -25.14
CA SER A 14 24.14 -14.19 -25.42
C SER A 14 23.49 -14.69 -24.13
N LEU A 15 22.32 -14.17 -23.78
CA LEU A 15 21.43 -14.78 -22.79
C LEU A 15 20.81 -16.06 -23.38
N PRO A 16 20.78 -17.19 -22.65
CA PRO A 16 20.16 -18.41 -23.14
C PRO A 16 18.63 -18.29 -23.15
N ARG A 17 18.01 -18.69 -24.26
CA ARG A 17 16.56 -18.81 -24.42
C ARG A 17 16.00 -19.85 -23.43
N PRO A 18 14.85 -19.62 -22.78
CA PRO A 18 14.20 -20.65 -21.98
C PRO A 18 13.66 -21.76 -22.88
N VAL A 19 14.07 -22.99 -22.59
CA VAL A 19 13.56 -24.22 -23.19
C VAL A 19 12.25 -24.56 -22.49
N TYR A 20 11.12 -24.40 -23.18
CA TYR A 20 9.82 -24.89 -22.71
C TYR A 20 9.79 -26.43 -22.82
N LEU A 21 9.97 -27.11 -21.69
CA LEU A 21 9.73 -28.55 -21.57
C LEU A 21 8.26 -28.77 -21.22
N SER A 22 7.46 -29.11 -22.23
CA SER A 22 6.07 -29.55 -22.10
C SER A 22 6.01 -30.97 -21.51
N ARG A 23 5.86 -31.09 -20.18
CA ARG A 23 5.50 -32.35 -19.53
C ARG A 23 3.99 -32.37 -19.25
N LYS A 24 3.27 -33.22 -20.01
CA LYS A 24 1.89 -33.63 -19.74
C LYS A 24 1.83 -34.31 -18.36
N LEU A 25 1.16 -33.69 -17.39
CA LEU A 25 0.75 -34.35 -16.15
C LEU A 25 -0.51 -35.19 -16.40
N HIS A 26 -0.42 -36.48 -16.08
CA HIS A 26 -1.55 -37.40 -16.02
C HIS A 26 -2.34 -37.13 -14.74
N VAL A 27 -3.66 -36.91 -14.88
CA VAL A 27 -4.60 -36.81 -13.77
C VAL A 27 -4.96 -38.24 -13.32
N HIS A 28 -4.54 -38.62 -12.11
CA HIS A 28 -5.06 -39.80 -11.43
C HIS A 28 -6.16 -39.36 -10.46
N ALA A 29 -7.39 -39.75 -10.77
CA ALA A 29 -8.54 -39.64 -9.87
C ALA A 29 -8.47 -40.76 -8.81
N TYR A 30 -8.50 -40.39 -7.53
CA TYR A 30 -8.80 -41.30 -6.44
C TYR A 30 -10.06 -40.82 -5.73
N GLY A 31 -11.15 -41.59 -5.89
CA GLY A 31 -12.36 -41.45 -5.09
C GLY A 31 -12.26 -42.28 -3.81
N PHE A 32 -12.82 -41.76 -2.71
CA PHE A 32 -13.14 -42.54 -1.53
C PHE A 32 -14.52 -42.13 -0.97
N PRO A 33 -15.28 -43.07 -0.36
CA PRO A 33 -16.71 -42.94 -0.14
C PRO A 33 -17.09 -42.45 1.27
N PHE A 34 -18.23 -41.77 1.36
CA PHE A 34 -18.94 -41.48 2.61
C PHE A 34 -19.80 -42.67 3.07
N PRO A 35 -19.93 -42.92 4.38
CA PRO A 35 -21.07 -43.65 4.91
C PRO A 35 -21.99 -42.76 5.77
N SER A 36 -23.28 -42.92 5.47
CA SER A 36 -24.47 -42.47 6.17
C SER A 36 -24.60 -43.01 7.60
N ARG A 37 -25.20 -42.22 8.52
CA ARG A 37 -26.10 -42.70 9.59
C ARG A 37 -26.81 -41.53 10.32
N SER A 38 -28.13 -41.61 10.35
CA SER A 38 -29.01 -41.13 11.44
C SER A 38 -29.94 -42.32 11.80
N PRO A 39 -30.64 -42.38 12.96
CA PRO A 39 -31.76 -41.48 13.23
C PRO A 39 -32.10 -41.17 14.72
N SER A 40 -33.02 -40.20 14.84
CA SER A 40 -34.13 -40.08 15.81
C SER A 40 -33.91 -39.57 17.25
N SER A 41 -34.56 -38.44 17.57
CA SER A 41 -35.55 -38.36 18.66
C SER A 41 -36.49 -37.16 18.47
N ARG A 42 -37.79 -37.43 18.63
CA ARG A 42 -38.95 -36.54 18.52
C ARG A 42 -39.05 -35.58 19.71
N LEU A 43 -39.62 -34.39 19.51
CA LEU A 43 -40.50 -33.71 20.47
C LEU A 43 -41.48 -32.81 19.71
N VAL A 44 -42.75 -32.87 20.12
CA VAL A 44 -43.96 -32.26 19.54
C VAL A 44 -44.47 -31.18 20.51
N ILE A 45 -45.38 -30.31 20.00
CA ILE A 45 -46.28 -29.34 20.68
C ILE A 45 -45.75 -27.90 20.56
N SER A 46 -46.47 -26.87 20.08
CA SER A 46 -47.89 -26.65 19.72
C SER A 46 -48.02 -25.51 18.71
N GLU A 47 -49.06 -25.58 17.87
CA GLU A 47 -49.51 -24.58 16.91
C GLU A 47 -50.12 -23.34 17.58
N ASN A 48 -49.91 -22.16 16.98
CA ASN A 48 -51.01 -21.21 16.77
C ASN A 48 -50.74 -20.33 15.53
N ARG A 49 -51.66 -20.41 14.56
CA ARG A 49 -51.65 -19.73 13.27
C ARG A 49 -52.13 -18.27 13.39
N ALA A 50 -51.53 -17.39 12.61
CA ALA A 50 -52.25 -16.33 11.89
C ALA A 50 -51.61 -16.14 10.51
N ILE A 51 -52.47 -15.90 9.53
CA ILE A 51 -52.31 -16.14 8.09
C ILE A 51 -51.99 -14.82 7.36
N CYS A 52 -51.26 -14.95 6.23
CA CYS A 52 -51.16 -14.10 5.02
C CYS A 52 -49.69 -13.75 4.70
N SER A 53 -49.12 -13.89 3.51
CA SER A 53 -49.50 -14.50 2.22
C SER A 53 -48.20 -14.45 1.36
N ALA A 54 -47.80 -15.56 0.74
CA ALA A 54 -46.63 -15.64 -0.16
C ALA A 54 -46.97 -15.18 -1.60
N PRO A 55 -45.97 -15.06 -2.50
CA PRO A 55 -45.72 -16.21 -3.38
C PRO A 55 -44.24 -16.56 -3.62
N GLU A 56 -43.98 -17.86 -3.48
CA GLU A 56 -43.26 -18.76 -4.40
C GLU A 56 -41.81 -18.47 -4.81
N LEU A 57 -40.92 -19.18 -4.10
CA LEU A 57 -39.64 -19.66 -4.58
C LEU A 57 -39.83 -20.60 -5.79
N LEU A 58 -39.19 -20.25 -6.92
CA LEU A 58 -38.88 -21.17 -8.00
C LEU A 58 -37.38 -21.46 -8.00
N ASN A 59 -37.07 -22.69 -7.62
CA ASN A 59 -35.89 -23.52 -7.91
C ASN A 59 -34.60 -22.83 -8.35
N SER A 60 -33.62 -22.90 -7.44
CA SER A 60 -32.19 -22.89 -7.69
C SER A 60 -31.80 -24.03 -8.64
N THR A 61 -31.52 -23.69 -9.90
CA THR A 61 -30.58 -24.45 -10.73
C THR A 61 -29.24 -23.75 -10.71
N SER A 62 -28.24 -24.50 -10.25
CA SER A 62 -26.82 -24.21 -10.33
C SER A 62 -26.40 -23.85 -11.76
N MET A 63 -26.03 -22.59 -11.97
CA MET A 63 -25.18 -22.15 -13.06
C MET A 63 -24.03 -21.39 -12.39
N ALA A 64 -23.02 -22.15 -11.95
CA ALA A 64 -21.69 -21.61 -11.73
C ALA A 64 -21.09 -21.39 -13.13
N GLU A 65 -21.41 -20.26 -13.75
CA GLU A 65 -20.59 -19.75 -14.83
C GLU A 65 -19.39 -19.05 -14.17
N GLU A 66 -18.27 -19.77 -14.12
CA GLU A 66 -16.95 -19.15 -14.03
C GLU A 66 -16.82 -18.16 -15.19
N VAL A 67 -16.92 -16.87 -14.89
CA VAL A 67 -16.58 -15.81 -15.84
C VAL A 67 -15.09 -15.92 -16.12
N GLY A 68 -14.75 -16.49 -17.28
CA GLY A 68 -13.39 -16.51 -17.79
C GLY A 68 -12.84 -15.08 -17.83
N LEU A 69 -11.84 -14.81 -17.00
CA LEU A 69 -11.04 -13.59 -17.08
C LEU A 69 -10.28 -13.63 -18.40
N ASP A 70 -10.65 -12.75 -19.33
CA ASP A 70 -9.96 -12.62 -20.61
C ASP A 70 -8.54 -12.07 -20.34
N GLU A 71 -7.56 -12.97 -20.25
CA GLU A 71 -6.14 -12.67 -19.98
C GLU A 71 -5.49 -11.79 -21.08
N THR A 72 -6.23 -11.43 -22.11
CA THR A 72 -5.76 -10.67 -23.27
C THR A 72 -5.91 -9.15 -23.15
N VAL A 73 -6.73 -8.63 -22.23
CA VAL A 73 -7.00 -7.18 -22.13
C VAL A 73 -5.83 -6.45 -21.46
N THR A 74 -5.18 -5.55 -22.21
CA THR A 74 -4.09 -4.73 -21.69
C THR A 74 -4.59 -3.53 -20.88
N LEU A 75 -3.70 -2.92 -20.09
CA LEU A 75 -4.02 -1.70 -19.35
C LEU A 75 -4.33 -0.52 -20.30
N ARG A 76 -3.69 -0.48 -21.48
CA ARG A 76 -4.00 0.46 -22.56
C ARG A 76 -5.43 0.28 -23.07
N ASP A 77 -5.85 -0.95 -23.35
CA ASP A 77 -7.21 -1.24 -23.83
C ASP A 77 -8.26 -0.79 -22.82
N LEU A 78 -7.99 -1.05 -21.52
CA LEU A 78 -8.87 -0.65 -20.43
C LEU A 78 -8.98 0.87 -20.27
N CYS A 79 -7.91 1.62 -20.55
CA CYS A 79 -7.93 3.07 -20.53
C CYS A 79 -8.63 3.66 -21.77
N GLY A 80 -8.54 2.97 -22.91
CA GLY A 80 -9.07 3.44 -24.19
C GLY A 80 -8.60 4.87 -24.51
N ASN A 81 -9.52 5.72 -24.94
CA ASN A 81 -9.23 7.12 -25.29
C ASN A 81 -9.33 8.09 -24.09
N HIS A 82 -9.51 7.61 -22.86
CA HIS A 82 -9.62 8.49 -21.69
C HIS A 82 -8.27 9.09 -21.32
N VAL A 83 -7.19 8.30 -21.41
CA VAL A 83 -5.85 8.71 -20.97
C VAL A 83 -5.03 9.16 -22.18
N PRO A 84 -4.30 10.29 -22.10
CA PRO A 84 -3.44 10.75 -23.18
C PRO A 84 -2.42 9.69 -23.62
N ASP A 85 -2.21 9.56 -24.94
CA ASP A 85 -1.36 8.49 -25.51
C ASP A 85 0.09 8.52 -24.98
N HIS A 86 0.64 9.71 -24.73
CA HIS A 86 2.00 9.84 -24.16
C HIS A 86 2.11 9.20 -22.76
N VAL A 87 1.06 9.30 -21.94
CA VAL A 87 1.03 8.65 -20.62
C VAL A 87 0.92 7.14 -20.80
N LEU A 88 0.08 6.65 -21.70
CA LEU A 88 -0.08 5.22 -21.96
C LEU A 88 1.20 4.57 -22.50
N ARG A 89 1.94 5.23 -23.40
CA ARG A 89 3.27 4.77 -23.83
C ARG A 89 4.21 4.66 -22.64
N ARG A 90 4.17 5.66 -21.76
CA ARG A 90 5.04 5.68 -20.58
C ARG A 90 4.70 4.59 -19.57
N VAL A 91 3.41 4.28 -19.42
CA VAL A 91 2.91 3.14 -18.64
C VAL A 91 3.50 1.82 -19.17
N GLU A 92 3.52 1.63 -20.49
CA GLU A 92 4.09 0.44 -21.14
C GLU A 92 5.62 0.37 -21.01
N GLU A 93 6.33 1.49 -21.22
CA GLU A 93 7.80 1.57 -21.07
C GLU A 93 8.26 1.23 -19.65
N VAL A 94 7.47 1.59 -18.64
CA VAL A 94 7.75 1.24 -17.24
C VAL A 94 7.42 -0.23 -16.96
N GLY A 95 6.69 -0.92 -17.85
CA GLY A 95 6.34 -2.33 -17.76
C GLY A 95 4.93 -2.61 -17.21
N TYR A 96 4.07 -1.59 -17.08
CA TYR A 96 2.69 -1.75 -16.60
C TYR A 96 1.76 -2.16 -17.75
N VAL A 97 1.95 -3.36 -18.29
CA VAL A 97 1.21 -3.83 -19.47
C VAL A 97 -0.12 -4.49 -19.09
N ILE A 98 -0.09 -5.40 -18.12
CA ILE A 98 -1.26 -6.18 -17.69
C ILE A 98 -1.93 -5.48 -16.50
N PRO A 99 -3.24 -5.18 -16.57
CA PRO A 99 -3.92 -4.48 -15.48
C PRO A 99 -4.08 -5.41 -14.27
N THR A 100 -3.92 -4.87 -13.07
CA THR A 100 -4.22 -5.59 -11.83
C THR A 100 -5.74 -5.69 -11.60
N ASN A 101 -6.18 -6.58 -10.70
CA ASN A 101 -7.61 -6.74 -10.41
C ASN A 101 -8.29 -5.43 -9.95
N VAL A 102 -7.61 -4.61 -9.14
CA VAL A 102 -8.15 -3.29 -8.73
C VAL A 102 -8.20 -2.31 -9.89
N GLN A 103 -7.25 -2.37 -10.84
CA GLN A 103 -7.30 -1.53 -12.04
C GLN A 103 -8.47 -1.93 -12.94
N ARG A 104 -8.65 -3.24 -13.20
CA ARG A 104 -9.77 -3.79 -14.00
C ARG A 104 -11.13 -3.36 -13.45
N GLN A 105 -11.32 -3.47 -12.13
CA GLN A 105 -12.61 -3.16 -11.50
C GLN A 105 -12.83 -1.65 -11.32
N ALA A 106 -11.79 -0.87 -11.01
CA ALA A 106 -11.97 0.53 -10.64
C ALA A 106 -11.94 1.49 -11.85
N LEU A 107 -11.08 1.26 -12.85
CA LEU A 107 -10.89 2.23 -13.94
C LEU A 107 -12.18 2.58 -14.69
N PRO A 108 -13.05 1.62 -15.08
CA PRO A 108 -14.32 1.95 -15.73
C PRO A 108 -15.21 2.86 -14.87
N THR A 109 -15.30 2.57 -13.57
CA THR A 109 -16.05 3.40 -12.62
C THR A 109 -15.45 4.79 -12.48
N LEU A 110 -14.12 4.89 -12.38
CA LEU A 110 -13.42 6.15 -12.25
C LEU A 110 -13.60 7.03 -13.50
N PHE A 111 -13.47 6.48 -14.71
CA PHE A 111 -13.67 7.23 -15.95
C PHE A 111 -15.12 7.68 -16.16
N SER A 112 -16.10 7.03 -15.53
CA SER A 112 -17.49 7.50 -15.51
C SER A 112 -17.75 8.72 -14.60
N GLY A 113 -16.73 9.20 -13.87
CA GLY A 113 -16.82 10.40 -13.00
C GLY A 113 -17.42 10.13 -11.62
N LEU A 114 -17.55 8.86 -11.23
CA LEU A 114 -18.08 8.45 -9.92
C LEU A 114 -17.01 8.54 -8.83
N ASP A 115 -17.41 8.99 -7.65
CA ASP A 115 -16.56 8.92 -6.46
C ASP A 115 -16.31 7.46 -6.09
N CYS A 116 -15.13 7.15 -5.54
CA CYS A 116 -14.74 5.77 -5.31
C CYS A 116 -14.00 5.57 -3.99
N VAL A 117 -14.28 4.46 -3.30
CA VAL A 117 -13.45 3.92 -2.24
C VAL A 117 -12.72 2.70 -2.80
N LEU A 118 -11.42 2.83 -3.03
CA LEU A 118 -10.50 1.80 -3.49
C LEU A 118 -9.93 1.03 -2.30
N HIS A 119 -10.48 -0.15 -2.05
CA HIS A 119 -10.08 -1.03 -0.97
C HIS A 119 -9.43 -2.29 -1.54
N ALA A 120 -8.10 -2.35 -1.49
CA ALA A 120 -7.31 -3.46 -2.03
C ALA A 120 -5.94 -3.49 -1.37
N GLN A 121 -5.32 -4.67 -1.24
CA GLN A 121 -4.03 -4.86 -0.56
C GLN A 121 -2.91 -3.92 -1.02
N THR A 122 -1.88 -3.75 -0.20
CA THR A 122 -0.65 -3.03 -0.60
C THR A 122 -0.01 -3.72 -1.81
N GLY A 123 0.55 -2.94 -2.73
CA GLY A 123 1.10 -3.49 -3.99
C GLY A 123 0.07 -3.83 -5.07
N SER A 124 -1.24 -3.72 -4.81
CA SER A 124 -2.28 -4.00 -5.81
C SER A 124 -2.37 -3.00 -6.98
N GLY A 125 -1.63 -1.88 -6.93
CA GLY A 125 -1.61 -0.89 -8.02
C GLY A 125 -2.60 0.27 -7.88
N LYS A 126 -3.18 0.50 -6.68
CA LYS A 126 -4.09 1.63 -6.37
C LYS A 126 -3.55 3.00 -6.84
N THR A 127 -2.25 3.24 -6.63
CA THR A 127 -1.57 4.48 -7.03
C THR A 127 -1.65 4.73 -8.52
N LEU A 128 -1.34 3.72 -9.34
CA LEU A 128 -1.45 3.84 -10.78
C LEU A 128 -2.91 4.07 -11.20
N THR A 129 -3.86 3.37 -10.56
CA THR A 129 -5.30 3.51 -10.83
C THR A 129 -5.79 4.97 -10.72
N TYR A 130 -5.54 5.64 -9.58
CA TYR A 130 -6.00 7.03 -9.44
C TYR A 130 -5.17 8.03 -10.25
N LEU A 131 -3.89 7.74 -10.52
CA LEU A 131 -3.06 8.60 -11.38
C LEU A 131 -3.54 8.59 -12.83
N LEU A 132 -3.92 7.41 -13.37
CA LEU A 132 -4.50 7.30 -14.71
C LEU A 132 -5.80 8.11 -14.82
N LEU A 133 -6.67 8.05 -13.81
CA LEU A 133 -7.84 8.93 -13.75
C LEU A 133 -7.43 10.41 -13.76
N ILE A 134 -6.48 10.83 -12.92
CA ILE A 134 -6.02 12.22 -12.89
C ILE A 134 -5.52 12.65 -14.28
N PHE A 135 -4.67 11.86 -14.95
CA PHE A 135 -4.17 12.19 -16.28
C PHE A 135 -5.27 12.22 -17.36
N SER A 136 -6.40 11.52 -17.16
CA SER A 136 -7.52 11.55 -18.10
C SER A 136 -8.34 12.85 -18.06
N VAL A 137 -8.31 13.60 -16.96
CA VAL A 137 -9.19 14.77 -16.77
C VAL A 137 -8.43 16.11 -16.70
N ILE A 138 -7.14 16.10 -16.35
CA ILE A 138 -6.38 17.35 -16.23
C ILE A 138 -6.11 18.02 -17.59
N ASN A 139 -6.10 19.34 -17.59
CA ASN A 139 -5.70 20.16 -18.73
C ASN A 139 -4.37 20.87 -18.45
N THR A 140 -3.30 20.48 -19.15
CA THR A 140 -1.94 21.02 -18.95
C THR A 140 -1.76 22.47 -19.41
N GLN A 141 -2.69 23.00 -20.20
CA GLN A 141 -2.66 24.39 -20.66
C GLN A 141 -3.17 25.36 -19.58
N ARG A 142 -3.85 24.85 -18.55
CA ARG A 142 -4.37 25.66 -17.45
C ARG A 142 -3.43 25.62 -16.24
N SER A 143 -2.85 26.78 -15.92
CA SER A 143 -2.04 26.97 -14.70
C SER A 143 -2.92 27.08 -13.46
N ALA A 144 -3.44 25.95 -12.99
CA ALA A 144 -4.23 25.84 -11.77
C ALA A 144 -4.11 24.43 -11.17
N VAL A 145 -4.28 24.32 -9.86
CA VAL A 145 -4.36 23.02 -9.18
C VAL A 145 -5.64 22.32 -9.58
N GLN A 146 -5.51 21.22 -10.31
CA GLN A 146 -6.62 20.42 -10.84
C GLN A 146 -6.74 19.07 -10.13
N ALA A 147 -5.64 18.53 -9.60
CA ALA A 147 -5.66 17.34 -8.78
C ALA A 147 -4.86 17.53 -7.49
N LEU A 148 -5.44 17.05 -6.38
CA LEU A 148 -4.80 17.02 -5.07
C LEU A 148 -4.77 15.58 -4.56
N ILE A 149 -3.58 15.10 -4.21
CA ILE A 149 -3.38 13.80 -3.56
C ILE A 149 -2.88 14.07 -2.14
N VAL A 150 -3.68 13.69 -1.15
CA VAL A 150 -3.33 13.78 0.26
C VAL A 150 -2.80 12.43 0.72
N VAL A 151 -1.62 12.46 1.33
CA VAL A 151 -0.92 11.28 1.83
C VAL A 151 -0.61 11.46 3.34
N PRO A 152 -0.52 10.37 4.12
CA PRO A 152 -0.18 10.44 5.53
C PRO A 152 1.28 10.82 5.77
N THR A 153 2.20 10.19 5.03
CA THR A 153 3.64 10.30 5.28
C THR A 153 4.34 10.99 4.12
N ARG A 154 5.49 11.58 4.44
CA ARG A 154 6.35 12.24 3.44
C ARG A 154 6.88 11.22 2.44
N GLU A 155 7.25 10.06 2.94
CA GLU A 155 7.85 8.98 2.18
C GLU A 155 6.86 8.45 1.14
N LEU A 156 5.59 8.24 1.53
CA LEU A 156 4.54 7.90 0.57
C LEU A 156 4.38 9.00 -0.48
N GLY A 157 4.36 10.27 -0.04
CA GLY A 157 4.25 11.40 -0.95
C GLY A 157 5.38 11.49 -1.95
N MET A 158 6.62 11.18 -1.56
CA MET A 158 7.76 11.11 -2.46
C MET A 158 7.59 9.99 -3.49
N GLN A 159 7.12 8.81 -3.06
CA GLN A 159 6.85 7.67 -3.93
C GLN A 159 5.75 8.00 -4.97
N VAL A 160 4.61 8.52 -4.52
CA VAL A 160 3.51 8.92 -5.40
C VAL A 160 3.95 10.00 -6.38
N THR A 161 4.71 10.99 -5.90
CA THR A 161 5.26 12.06 -6.75
C THR A 161 6.20 11.49 -7.82
N LYS A 162 7.07 10.53 -7.46
CA LYS A 162 7.99 9.87 -8.40
C LYS A 162 7.21 9.14 -9.50
N VAL A 163 6.16 8.38 -9.15
CA VAL A 163 5.31 7.69 -10.13
C VAL A 163 4.61 8.71 -11.02
N ALA A 164 3.97 9.73 -10.45
CA ALA A 164 3.29 10.78 -11.22
C ALA A 164 4.23 11.49 -12.21
N ARG A 165 5.45 11.85 -11.79
CA ARG A 165 6.46 12.47 -12.66
C ARG A 165 6.98 11.52 -13.73
N THR A 166 7.12 10.24 -13.40
CA THR A 166 7.53 9.21 -14.35
C THR A 166 6.51 9.11 -15.48
N LEU A 167 5.21 9.12 -15.15
CA LEU A 167 4.09 9.06 -16.10
C LEU A 167 3.93 10.34 -16.92
N ALA A 168 4.20 11.51 -16.31
CA ALA A 168 4.12 12.80 -16.99
C ALA A 168 5.33 13.14 -17.88
N ALA A 169 6.38 12.32 -17.85
CA ALA A 169 7.58 12.56 -18.64
C ALA A 169 7.26 12.50 -20.14
N LYS A 170 7.71 13.51 -20.89
CA LYS A 170 7.55 13.52 -22.34
C LYS A 170 8.51 12.53 -23.00
N PRO A 171 8.09 11.87 -24.10
CA PRO A 171 9.02 11.13 -24.94
C PRO A 171 10.03 12.09 -25.59
N THR A 172 11.28 11.63 -25.71
CA THR A 172 12.44 12.40 -26.20
C THR A 172 12.28 12.84 -27.68
N GLU A 173 11.31 12.31 -28.40
CA GLU A 173 11.16 12.45 -29.86
C GLU A 173 9.91 13.24 -30.31
N SER A 174 9.12 13.81 -29.40
CA SER A 174 7.94 14.59 -29.80
C SER A 174 8.22 16.10 -29.80
N ASP A 175 8.35 16.68 -31.00
CA ASP A 175 8.32 18.14 -31.29
C ASP A 175 6.96 18.81 -30.98
N LEU A 176 6.09 18.15 -30.21
CA LEU A 176 4.79 18.68 -29.82
C LEU A 176 4.95 19.65 -28.64
N GLU A 177 4.61 20.92 -28.92
CA GLU A 177 4.52 22.07 -28.02
C GLU A 177 3.50 21.92 -26.86
N GLN A 178 3.09 20.71 -26.50
CA GLN A 178 2.17 20.51 -25.38
C GLN A 178 2.90 20.79 -24.05
N LYS A 179 2.40 21.70 -23.23
CA LYS A 179 3.01 22.00 -21.93
C LYS A 179 3.00 20.75 -21.04
N ALA A 180 4.14 20.43 -20.40
CA ALA A 180 4.23 19.27 -19.53
C ALA A 180 3.38 19.47 -18.25
N SER A 181 2.76 18.39 -17.74
CA SER A 181 2.04 18.44 -16.47
C SER A 181 2.99 18.80 -15.32
N THR A 182 2.72 19.89 -14.62
CA THR A 182 3.54 20.33 -13.49
C THR A 182 3.09 19.63 -12.21
N ILE A 183 4.03 18.94 -11.55
CA ILE A 183 3.75 18.13 -10.35
C ILE A 183 4.58 18.64 -9.17
N MET A 184 3.89 19.09 -8.12
CA MET A 184 4.49 19.61 -6.90
C MET A 184 4.29 18.66 -5.73
N ALA A 185 5.35 18.45 -4.95
CA ALA A 185 5.31 17.74 -3.69
C ALA A 185 5.38 18.74 -2.52
N LEU A 186 4.31 18.80 -1.72
CA LEU A 186 4.19 19.63 -0.52
C LEU A 186 4.21 18.72 0.72
N LEU A 187 5.38 18.14 0.99
CA LEU A 187 5.53 17.11 2.01
C LEU A 187 5.99 17.70 3.35
N ASP A 188 6.60 18.90 3.31
CA ASP A 188 7.27 19.55 4.43
C ASP A 188 7.04 21.06 4.51
N GLY A 189 7.09 21.61 5.72
CA GLY A 189 7.21 23.06 5.95
C GLY A 189 8.60 23.66 5.63
N GLY A 190 9.63 22.85 5.36
CA GLY A 190 11.03 23.27 5.26
C GLY A 190 11.40 24.12 4.03
N SER A 191 10.59 24.13 2.97
CA SER A 191 10.86 24.92 1.75
C SER A 191 9.72 25.89 1.40
N LEU A 192 8.97 26.33 2.42
CA LEU A 192 7.84 27.24 2.27
C LEU A 192 8.17 28.50 1.46
N LYS A 193 9.41 29.00 1.48
CA LYS A 193 9.81 30.18 0.69
C LYS A 193 9.94 29.89 -0.80
N ARG A 194 10.65 28.82 -1.21
CA ARG A 194 10.80 28.47 -2.64
C ARG A 194 9.48 27.99 -3.25
N HIS A 195 8.71 27.19 -2.50
CA HIS A 195 7.40 26.72 -2.95
C HIS A 195 6.41 27.88 -3.11
N LYS A 196 6.42 28.89 -2.23
CA LYS A 196 5.59 30.10 -2.37
C LYS A 196 5.85 30.85 -3.68
N THR A 197 7.12 31.05 -4.04
CA THR A 197 7.47 31.78 -5.27
C THR A 197 7.02 31.02 -6.51
N TRP A 198 7.21 29.70 -6.54
CA TRP A 198 6.77 28.88 -7.66
C TRP A 198 5.24 28.81 -7.76
N LEU A 199 4.53 28.60 -6.64
CA LEU A 199 3.05 28.60 -6.59
C LEU A 199 2.44 29.91 -7.10
N LYS A 200 3.07 31.05 -6.81
CA LYS A 200 2.57 32.36 -7.26
C LYS A 200 2.86 32.65 -8.72
N ALA A 201 3.98 32.15 -9.25
CA ALA A 201 4.36 32.36 -10.64
C ALA A 201 3.60 31.43 -11.59
N GLU A 202 3.52 30.14 -11.22
CA GLU A 202 2.93 29.11 -12.06
C GLU A 202 2.38 27.97 -11.18
N PRO A 203 1.08 28.01 -10.84
CA PRO A 203 0.45 26.96 -10.06
C PRO A 203 0.60 25.57 -10.71
N PRO A 204 0.99 24.54 -9.95
CA PRO A 204 1.13 23.19 -10.45
C PRO A 204 -0.23 22.57 -10.79
N THR A 205 -0.28 21.75 -11.82
CA THR A 205 -1.48 20.99 -12.20
C THR A 205 -1.85 19.94 -11.15
N ILE A 206 -0.85 19.23 -10.62
CA ILE A 206 -1.01 18.17 -9.62
C ILE A 206 -0.21 18.53 -8.37
N VAL A 207 -0.85 18.40 -7.21
CA VAL A 207 -0.21 18.57 -5.90
C VAL A 207 -0.30 17.26 -5.11
N VAL A 208 0.84 16.75 -4.65
CA VAL A 208 0.92 15.66 -3.66
C VAL A 208 1.34 16.28 -2.34
N ALA A 209 0.55 16.10 -1.28
CA ALA A 209 0.79 16.80 -0.01
C ALA A 209 0.52 15.96 1.22
N THR A 210 1.32 16.17 2.27
CA THR A 210 0.93 15.74 3.61
C THR A 210 -0.12 16.69 4.18
N ILE A 211 -1.05 16.17 4.99
CA ILE A 211 -2.17 16.98 5.51
C ILE A 211 -1.70 18.22 6.27
N GLY A 212 -0.64 18.09 7.08
CA GLY A 212 -0.06 19.21 7.84
C GLY A 212 0.49 20.32 6.95
N SER A 213 1.27 19.95 5.92
CA SER A 213 1.84 20.91 4.97
C SER A 213 0.77 21.57 4.10
N LEU A 214 -0.23 20.80 3.68
CA LEU A 214 -1.38 21.31 2.93
C LEU A 214 -2.16 22.35 3.74
N CYS A 215 -2.55 22.02 4.98
CA CYS A 215 -3.29 22.94 5.85
C CYS A 215 -2.53 24.26 6.04
N GLN A 216 -1.21 24.22 6.24
CA GLN A 216 -0.40 25.43 6.34
C GLN A 216 -0.42 26.29 5.07
N MET A 217 -0.44 25.70 3.87
CA MET A 217 -0.50 26.46 2.62
C MET A 217 -1.87 27.12 2.42
N LEU A 218 -2.94 26.39 2.76
CA LEU A 218 -4.32 26.85 2.64
C LEU A 218 -4.64 27.96 3.65
N GLU A 219 -4.25 27.80 4.92
CA GLU A 219 -4.46 28.79 5.98
C GLU A 219 -3.74 30.12 5.66
N LYS A 220 -2.54 30.04 5.06
CA LYS A 220 -1.77 31.20 4.61
C LYS A 220 -2.24 31.76 3.26
N ARG A 221 -3.28 31.17 2.64
CA ARG A 221 -3.81 31.52 1.31
C ARG A 221 -2.75 31.57 0.21
N ILE A 222 -1.75 30.68 0.29
CA ILE A 222 -0.69 30.55 -0.72
C ILE A 222 -1.14 29.65 -1.86
N LEU A 223 -1.96 28.64 -1.53
CA LEU A 223 -2.51 27.66 -2.46
C LEU A 223 -4.03 27.85 -2.51
N THR A 224 -4.60 27.86 -3.72
CA THR A 224 -6.04 27.84 -3.94
C THR A 224 -6.44 26.53 -4.63
N LEU A 225 -7.60 25.99 -4.25
CA LEU A 225 -8.10 24.70 -4.74
C LEU A 225 -9.41 24.85 -5.54
N GLU A 226 -9.73 26.08 -6.00
CA GLU A 226 -11.01 26.38 -6.67
C GLU A 226 -11.19 25.64 -8.00
N SER A 227 -10.10 25.27 -8.66
CA SER A 227 -10.10 24.53 -9.93
C SER A 227 -9.90 23.02 -9.76
N MET A 228 -9.90 22.52 -8.52
CA MET A 228 -9.65 21.11 -8.22
C MET A 228 -10.80 20.24 -8.72
N GLN A 229 -10.48 19.31 -9.62
CA GLN A 229 -11.41 18.34 -10.20
C GLN A 229 -11.31 16.98 -9.50
N VAL A 230 -10.10 16.59 -9.06
CA VAL A 230 -9.87 15.29 -8.41
C VAL A 230 -9.23 15.49 -7.04
N LEU A 231 -9.83 14.88 -6.02
CA LEU A 231 -9.27 14.78 -4.67
C LEU A 231 -9.03 13.31 -4.33
N VAL A 232 -7.79 12.95 -4.05
CA VAL A 232 -7.40 11.61 -3.60
C VAL A 232 -6.93 11.66 -2.16
N ILE A 233 -7.42 10.75 -1.34
CA ILE A 233 -6.97 10.53 0.03
C ILE A 233 -6.38 9.12 0.08
N ASP A 234 -5.06 9.01 0.08
CA ASP A 234 -4.34 7.72 0.05
C ASP A 234 -3.97 7.27 1.47
N GLU A 235 -4.00 5.95 1.74
CA GLU A 235 -3.82 5.36 3.08
C GLU A 235 -4.73 6.00 4.14
N VAL A 236 -6.04 6.06 3.84
CA VAL A 236 -7.02 6.73 4.72
C VAL A 236 -7.12 6.09 6.11
N ASP A 237 -6.87 4.80 6.24
CA ASP A 237 -6.81 4.11 7.53
C ASP A 237 -5.74 4.68 8.46
N PHE A 238 -4.57 5.01 7.92
CA PHE A 238 -3.51 5.65 8.69
C PHE A 238 -3.95 7.01 9.21
N MET A 239 -4.42 7.87 8.31
CA MET A 239 -4.84 9.22 8.68
C MET A 239 -6.01 9.20 9.65
N PHE A 240 -6.85 8.17 9.63
CA PHE A 240 -7.98 8.03 10.55
C PHE A 240 -7.60 7.49 11.94
N ASN A 241 -6.44 6.85 12.07
CA ASN A 241 -5.92 6.38 13.36
C ASN A 241 -5.20 7.48 14.15
N SER A 242 -4.72 8.53 13.48
CA SER A 242 -4.06 9.69 14.11
C SER A 242 -5.08 10.77 14.47
N SER A 243 -5.29 11.02 15.77
CA SER A 243 -6.30 11.98 16.27
C SER A 243 -6.11 13.40 15.71
N LYS A 244 -4.87 13.84 15.53
CA LYS A 244 -4.54 15.16 14.96
C LYS A 244 -4.87 15.22 13.48
N GLU A 245 -4.44 14.22 12.70
CA GLU A 245 -4.61 14.18 11.24
C GLU A 245 -6.08 14.01 10.86
N VAL A 246 -6.84 13.17 11.58
CA VAL A 246 -8.29 13.01 11.40
C VAL A 246 -8.99 14.36 11.38
N SER A 247 -8.71 15.21 12.38
CA SER A 247 -9.43 16.47 12.54
C SER A 247 -9.17 17.44 11.38
N SER A 248 -7.90 17.56 10.96
CA SER A 248 -7.47 18.38 9.83
C SER A 248 -8.02 17.84 8.51
N LEU A 249 -8.00 16.52 8.31
CA LEU A 249 -8.52 15.86 7.11
C LEU A 249 -10.04 16.04 6.99
N ARG A 250 -10.79 15.82 8.07
CA ARG A 250 -12.25 16.04 8.09
C ARG A 250 -12.57 17.50 7.76
N LYS A 251 -11.84 18.45 8.36
CA LYS A 251 -11.99 19.88 8.07
C LYS A 251 -11.76 20.16 6.58
N LEU A 252 -10.67 19.64 6.00
CA LEU A 252 -10.37 19.78 4.57
C LEU A 252 -11.52 19.24 3.70
N LEU A 253 -11.94 18.00 3.93
CA LEU A 253 -13.00 17.33 3.16
C LEU A 253 -14.31 18.11 3.20
N THR A 254 -14.72 18.57 4.38
CA THR A 254 -15.93 19.36 4.57
C THR A 254 -15.82 20.75 3.95
N SER A 255 -14.70 21.47 4.15
CA SER A 255 -14.50 22.83 3.62
C SER A 255 -14.53 22.88 2.09
N TYR A 256 -14.13 21.81 1.41
CA TYR A 256 -14.11 21.74 -0.04
C TYR A 256 -15.24 20.87 -0.63
N SER A 257 -16.20 20.44 0.20
CA SER A 257 -17.34 19.61 -0.24
C SER A 257 -18.25 20.30 -1.26
N SER A 258 -18.28 21.63 -1.27
CA SER A 258 -19.11 22.44 -2.17
C SER A 258 -18.50 22.68 -3.55
N ILE A 259 -17.28 22.19 -3.82
CA ILE A 259 -16.69 22.29 -5.16
C ILE A 259 -17.52 21.41 -6.10
N ASN A 260 -18.29 22.06 -6.98
CA ASN A 260 -19.10 21.38 -7.99
C ASN A 260 -18.21 20.55 -8.92
N ASN A 261 -18.69 19.35 -9.27
CA ASN A 261 -18.02 18.39 -10.16
C ASN A 261 -16.67 17.84 -9.68
N ARG A 262 -16.30 18.00 -8.41
CA ARG A 262 -15.16 17.25 -7.84
C ARG A 262 -15.46 15.74 -7.83
N GLN A 263 -14.48 14.94 -8.22
CA GLN A 263 -14.44 13.50 -7.99
C GLN A 263 -13.54 13.20 -6.79
N THR A 264 -14.07 12.50 -5.80
CA THR A 264 -13.32 12.11 -4.58
C THR A 264 -12.97 10.63 -4.62
N ILE A 265 -11.71 10.30 -4.31
CA ILE A 265 -11.21 8.94 -4.22
C ILE A 265 -10.58 8.72 -2.85
N PHE A 266 -11.03 7.71 -2.12
CA PHE A 266 -10.35 7.20 -0.94
C PHE A 266 -9.62 5.91 -1.31
N ALA A 267 -8.34 5.78 -0.99
CA ALA A 267 -7.56 4.57 -1.23
C ALA A 267 -7.01 4.03 0.09
N SER A 268 -7.10 2.71 0.29
CA SER A 268 -6.58 2.05 1.48
C SER A 268 -6.28 0.57 1.25
N ALA A 269 -5.31 0.04 1.98
CA ALA A 269 -5.12 -1.40 2.09
C ALA A 269 -6.13 -2.07 3.02
N SER A 270 -6.54 -1.37 4.07
CA SER A 270 -7.49 -1.85 5.07
C SER A 270 -8.49 -0.75 5.39
N ILE A 271 -9.77 -1.07 5.55
CA ILE A 271 -10.77 -0.14 6.07
C ILE A 271 -11.64 -0.90 7.08
N PRO A 272 -11.31 -0.88 8.38
CA PRO A 272 -12.16 -1.47 9.40
C PRO A 272 -13.57 -0.88 9.31
N GLN A 273 -14.59 -1.75 9.35
CA GLN A 273 -15.99 -1.35 9.17
C GLN A 273 -16.23 -0.56 7.85
N HIS A 274 -15.64 -0.99 6.74
CA HIS A 274 -15.71 -0.29 5.44
C HIS A 274 -17.12 0.19 5.03
N ARG A 275 -18.19 -0.58 5.34
CA ARG A 275 -19.58 -0.15 5.06
C ARG A 275 -19.97 1.10 5.86
N ARG A 276 -19.57 1.16 7.13
CA ARG A 276 -19.77 2.34 7.98
C ARG A 276 -18.95 3.51 7.47
N PHE A 277 -17.71 3.28 7.05
CA PHE A 277 -16.87 4.32 6.46
C PHE A 277 -17.50 4.92 5.19
N VAL A 278 -18.01 4.08 4.27
CA VAL A 278 -18.73 4.54 3.07
C VAL A 278 -19.98 5.35 3.44
N HIS A 279 -20.76 4.87 4.42
CA HIS A 279 -21.90 5.62 4.94
C HIS A 279 -21.49 6.99 5.49
N ASP A 280 -20.40 7.06 6.26
CA ASP A 280 -19.89 8.31 6.82
C ASP A 280 -19.39 9.26 5.71
N CYS A 281 -18.78 8.74 4.64
CA CYS A 281 -18.38 9.54 3.48
C CYS A 281 -19.56 10.28 2.85
N ILE A 282 -20.70 9.59 2.71
CA ILE A 282 -21.94 10.16 2.17
C ILE A 282 -22.56 11.14 3.17
N GLN A 283 -22.74 10.71 4.43
CA GLN A 283 -23.40 11.50 5.47
C GLN A 283 -22.68 12.83 5.74
N GLN A 284 -21.35 12.81 5.72
CA GLN A 284 -20.50 13.98 5.95
C GLN A 284 -20.22 14.78 4.67
N LYS A 285 -20.81 14.37 3.52
CA LYS A 285 -20.64 15.01 2.21
C LYS A 285 -19.19 15.07 1.74
N TRP A 286 -18.39 14.06 2.09
CA TRP A 286 -17.04 13.91 1.55
C TRP A 286 -17.08 13.38 0.12
N THR A 287 -18.07 12.55 -0.17
CA THR A 287 -18.39 12.04 -1.50
C THR A 287 -19.82 12.37 -1.91
N LYS A 288 -20.11 12.20 -3.20
CA LYS A 288 -21.47 12.09 -3.73
C LYS A 288 -22.17 10.86 -3.15
N SER A 289 -23.51 10.85 -3.23
CA SER A 289 -24.35 9.77 -2.69
C SER A 289 -24.21 8.44 -3.45
N ASN A 290 -23.77 8.50 -4.71
CA ASN A 290 -23.56 7.34 -5.58
C ASN A 290 -22.09 6.85 -5.59
N VAL A 291 -21.36 7.06 -4.49
CA VAL A 291 -19.99 6.56 -4.32
C VAL A 291 -19.96 5.03 -4.46
N VAL A 292 -18.96 4.53 -5.19
CA VAL A 292 -18.75 3.09 -5.40
C VAL A 292 -17.64 2.60 -4.49
N HIS A 293 -17.85 1.44 -3.86
CA HIS A 293 -16.82 0.77 -3.06
C HIS A 293 -16.26 -0.41 -3.84
N VAL A 294 -15.06 -0.24 -4.39
CA VAL A 294 -14.32 -1.30 -5.09
C VAL A 294 -13.47 -2.04 -4.07
N HIS A 295 -13.92 -3.23 -3.68
CA HIS A 295 -13.26 -4.07 -2.67
C HIS A 295 -12.74 -5.36 -3.32
N VAL A 296 -11.42 -5.41 -3.55
CA VAL A 296 -10.78 -6.52 -4.26
C VAL A 296 -10.16 -7.50 -3.29
N ASN A 297 -10.32 -8.80 -3.58
CA ASN A 297 -9.80 -9.92 -2.79
C ASN A 297 -10.17 -9.86 -1.29
N PRO A 298 -11.46 -9.72 -0.92
CA PRO A 298 -11.86 -9.67 0.49
C PRO A 298 -11.58 -10.97 1.27
N VAL A 299 -11.31 -12.09 0.58
CA VAL A 299 -11.12 -13.42 1.16
C VAL A 299 -9.67 -13.68 1.57
N GLU A 300 -8.71 -13.10 0.86
CA GLU A 300 -7.26 -13.26 1.12
C GLU A 300 -6.64 -11.86 1.28
N PRO A 301 -6.60 -11.32 2.51
CA PRO A 301 -6.11 -9.96 2.74
C PRO A 301 -4.57 -9.87 2.65
N MET A 302 -3.87 -11.00 2.64
CA MET A 302 -2.41 -11.10 2.58
C MET A 302 -1.97 -12.06 1.46
N PRO A 303 -0.77 -11.84 0.87
CA PRO A 303 -0.21 -12.77 -0.11
C PRO A 303 -0.04 -14.18 0.45
N SER A 304 -0.35 -15.19 -0.36
CA SER A 304 -0.24 -16.61 0.03
C SER A 304 1.20 -17.10 0.23
N CYS A 305 2.20 -16.37 -0.26
CA CYS A 305 3.62 -16.67 -0.06
C CYS A 305 4.15 -16.29 1.33
N LEU A 306 3.33 -15.67 2.18
CA LEU A 306 3.72 -15.27 3.53
C LEU A 306 3.60 -16.43 4.52
N HIS A 307 4.72 -16.78 5.14
CA HIS A 307 4.81 -17.72 6.24
C HIS A 307 4.87 -16.98 7.57
N HIS A 308 3.81 -17.08 8.34
CA HIS A 308 3.71 -16.40 9.63
C HIS A 308 4.20 -17.33 10.74
N ARG A 309 5.09 -16.83 11.59
CA ARG A 309 5.71 -17.56 12.69
C ARG A 309 5.64 -16.74 13.97
N PHE A 310 5.72 -17.37 15.13
CA PHE A 310 5.87 -16.68 16.41
C PHE A 310 6.75 -17.46 17.39
N VAL A 311 7.36 -16.75 18.32
CA VAL A 311 8.12 -17.33 19.44
C VAL A 311 7.64 -16.68 20.74
N ILE A 312 7.43 -17.49 21.78
CA ILE A 312 7.07 -17.01 23.11
C ILE A 312 8.33 -16.93 23.97
N CYS A 313 8.64 -15.75 24.49
CA CYS A 313 9.77 -15.54 25.38
C CYS A 313 9.45 -14.51 26.49
N GLY A 314 10.25 -14.52 27.56
CA GLY A 314 10.17 -13.48 28.58
C GLY A 314 10.67 -12.13 28.04
N LYS A 315 10.15 -11.01 28.58
CA LYS A 315 10.53 -9.65 28.15
C LYS A 315 12.05 -9.42 28.13
N ASN A 316 12.74 -9.94 29.15
CA ASN A 316 14.20 -9.79 29.29
C ASN A 316 14.99 -10.62 28.27
N MET A 317 14.36 -11.61 27.63
CA MET A 317 14.99 -12.51 26.65
C MET A 317 14.78 -12.08 25.20
N ARG A 318 13.88 -11.10 24.93
CA ARG A 318 13.54 -10.68 23.55
C ARG A 318 14.75 -10.37 22.69
N LEU A 319 15.74 -9.65 23.24
CA LEU A 319 16.98 -9.30 22.52
C LEU A 319 17.78 -10.54 22.09
N HIS A 320 17.96 -11.49 22.99
CA HIS A 320 18.68 -12.74 22.70
C HIS A 320 17.89 -13.66 21.78
N THR A 321 16.56 -13.72 21.93
CA THR A 321 15.68 -14.46 21.03
C THR A 321 15.73 -13.89 19.61
N LEU A 322 15.70 -12.56 19.45
CA LEU A 322 15.90 -11.94 18.14
C LEU A 322 17.27 -12.28 17.56
N LEU A 323 18.34 -12.19 18.35
CA LEU A 323 19.69 -12.52 17.88
C LEU A 323 19.77 -13.97 17.38
N SER A 324 19.21 -14.92 18.13
CA SER A 324 19.16 -16.33 17.75
C SER A 324 18.35 -16.56 16.46
N LEU A 325 17.21 -15.88 16.32
CA LEU A 325 16.42 -15.89 15.10
C LEU A 325 17.22 -15.37 13.89
N LEU A 326 17.87 -14.20 14.03
CA LEU A 326 18.67 -13.61 12.94
C LEU A 326 19.85 -14.49 12.53
N GLN A 327 20.47 -15.21 13.47
CA GLN A 327 21.55 -16.16 13.19
C GLN A 327 21.04 -17.43 12.51
N THR A 328 19.83 -17.89 12.86
CA THR A 328 19.23 -19.12 12.32
C THR A 328 18.64 -18.89 10.92
N ASP A 329 17.87 -17.81 10.78
CA ASP A 329 17.21 -17.45 9.53
C ASP A 329 18.21 -16.90 8.49
N ALA A 330 19.34 -16.31 8.95
CA ALA A 330 20.38 -15.69 8.12
C ALA A 330 19.81 -14.86 6.95
N PRO A 331 18.95 -13.86 7.25
CA PRO A 331 18.19 -13.16 6.22
C PRO A 331 19.11 -12.36 5.29
N GLU A 332 18.89 -12.45 3.98
CA GLU A 332 19.53 -11.52 3.04
C GLU A 332 19.06 -10.09 3.28
N SER A 333 17.76 -9.88 3.52
CA SER A 333 17.22 -8.58 3.84
C SER A 333 16.03 -8.71 4.80
N GLY A 334 16.01 -7.87 5.83
CA GLY A 334 14.97 -7.90 6.83
C GLY A 334 14.61 -6.56 7.44
N ILE A 335 13.38 -6.45 7.95
CA ILE A 335 12.92 -5.31 8.75
C ILE A 335 12.59 -5.80 10.16
N ILE A 336 13.12 -5.11 11.15
CA ILE A 336 12.86 -5.35 12.57
C ILE A 336 12.01 -4.20 13.08
N PHE A 337 10.73 -4.48 13.34
CA PHE A 337 9.78 -3.51 13.84
C PHE A 337 9.76 -3.46 15.36
N VAL A 338 10.01 -2.26 15.89
CA VAL A 338 10.03 -1.95 17.32
C VAL A 338 8.87 -1.01 17.65
N GLY A 339 8.32 -1.13 18.84
CA GLY A 339 7.25 -0.28 19.32
C GLY A 339 7.67 1.18 19.44
N GLU A 340 6.72 2.09 19.19
CA GLU A 340 6.94 3.52 19.37
C GLU A 340 7.28 3.88 20.83
N GLN A 341 8.23 4.80 20.99
CA GLN A 341 8.55 5.35 22.30
C GLN A 341 7.37 6.16 22.85
N SER A 342 6.98 5.87 24.09
CA SER A 342 5.92 6.64 24.74
C SER A 342 6.34 8.09 25.00
N GLU A 343 5.39 9.03 24.92
CA GLU A 343 5.61 10.45 25.24
C GLU A 343 6.20 10.69 26.63
N LYS A 344 5.86 9.84 27.61
CA LYS A 344 6.44 9.90 28.95
C LYS A 344 7.93 9.56 28.92
N SER A 345 8.31 8.53 28.18
CA SER A 345 9.70 8.10 28.01
C SER A 345 10.51 9.15 27.22
N LYS A 346 9.93 9.74 26.17
CA LYS A 346 10.53 10.86 25.43
C LYS A 346 10.83 12.05 26.35
N LYS A 347 9.85 12.48 27.15
CA LYS A 347 10.00 13.60 28.10
C LYS A 347 11.01 13.33 29.22
N ALA A 348 11.22 12.06 29.59
CA ALA A 348 12.22 11.65 30.57
C ALA A 348 13.64 11.62 30.00
N GLY A 349 13.84 11.82 28.69
CA GLY A 349 15.15 11.78 28.05
C GLY A 349 15.71 10.36 27.87
N ASN A 350 14.87 9.34 27.93
CA ASN A 350 15.29 7.98 27.65
C ASN A 350 15.62 7.81 26.16
N ALA A 351 16.61 6.97 25.86
CA ALA A 351 16.91 6.60 24.48
C ALA A 351 15.71 5.90 23.81
N PRO A 352 15.49 6.11 22.50
CA PRO A 352 14.48 5.38 21.74
C PRO A 352 14.73 3.86 21.80
N PRO A 353 13.68 3.01 21.91
CA PRO A 353 13.82 1.56 21.90
C PRO A 353 14.54 1.02 20.66
N THR A 354 14.33 1.67 19.52
CA THR A 354 14.98 1.42 18.23
C THR A 354 16.49 1.66 18.29
N THR A 355 16.94 2.76 18.92
CA THR A 355 18.37 3.04 19.13
C THR A 355 19.00 1.99 20.05
N LEU A 356 18.34 1.66 21.17
CA LEU A 356 18.83 0.62 22.10
C LEU A 356 18.99 -0.74 21.42
N LEU A 357 18.05 -1.10 20.53
CA LEU A 357 18.14 -2.33 19.76
C LEU A 357 19.28 -2.28 18.74
N MET A 358 19.45 -1.16 18.04
CA MET A 358 20.55 -0.97 17.10
C MET A 358 21.91 -1.12 17.78
N ASP A 359 22.10 -0.50 18.95
CA ASP A 359 23.35 -0.59 19.71
C ASP A 359 23.65 -2.04 20.12
N PHE A 360 22.63 -2.77 20.58
CA PHE A 360 22.75 -4.18 20.93
C PHE A 360 23.14 -5.06 19.73
N LEU A 361 22.46 -4.87 18.60
CA LEU A 361 22.73 -5.63 17.38
C LEU A 361 24.12 -5.31 16.84
N THR A 362 24.53 -4.04 16.81
CA THR A 362 25.87 -3.64 16.34
C THR A 362 26.98 -4.26 17.20
N ALA A 363 26.73 -4.47 18.50
CA ALA A 363 27.69 -5.10 19.40
C ALA A 363 27.69 -6.64 19.37
N SER A 364 26.58 -7.27 18.97
CA SER A 364 26.35 -8.72 19.19
C SER A 364 26.09 -9.53 17.92
N TYR A 365 25.66 -8.88 16.84
CA TYR A 365 25.34 -9.52 15.58
C TYR A 365 26.58 -9.55 14.67
N ASN A 366 27.09 -10.76 14.41
CA ASN A 366 28.26 -10.98 13.54
C ASN A 366 27.85 -11.38 12.11
N GLY A 367 26.72 -10.87 11.60
CA GLY A 367 26.30 -11.14 10.23
C GLY A 367 26.88 -10.14 9.22
N ASP A 368 26.86 -10.51 7.95
CA ASP A 368 27.36 -9.68 6.84
C ASP A 368 26.38 -8.57 6.41
N SER A 369 25.21 -8.47 7.06
CA SER A 369 24.19 -7.48 6.73
C SER A 369 24.41 -6.16 7.45
N ASP A 370 24.30 -5.05 6.72
CA ASP A 370 24.37 -3.72 7.29
C ASP A 370 23.13 -3.43 8.16
N ILE A 371 23.36 -3.01 9.41
CA ILE A 371 22.29 -2.62 10.33
C ILE A 371 21.98 -1.13 10.13
N LEU A 372 20.75 -0.84 9.73
CA LEU A 372 20.31 0.51 9.42
C LEU A 372 19.15 0.92 10.33
N LEU A 373 19.05 2.22 10.61
CA LEU A 373 18.02 2.80 11.47
C LEU A 373 17.11 3.71 10.68
N LEU A 374 15.80 3.57 10.89
CA LEU A 374 14.80 4.48 10.33
C LEU A 374 13.74 4.85 11.37
N GLU A 375 13.80 6.09 11.84
CA GLU A 375 12.85 6.64 12.81
C GLU A 375 12.19 7.93 12.32
N GLU A 376 11.01 8.23 12.88
CA GLU A 376 10.25 9.46 12.58
C GLU A 376 10.97 10.74 12.99
N ASP A 377 11.72 10.69 14.10
CA ASP A 377 12.40 11.84 14.69
C ASP A 377 13.80 12.08 14.07
N MET A 378 14.28 11.20 13.18
CA MET A 378 15.54 11.39 12.46
C MET A 378 15.51 12.62 11.56
N ASN A 379 16.64 13.33 11.46
CA ASN A 379 16.82 14.39 10.48
C ASN A 379 16.59 13.85 9.06
N PHE A 380 15.86 14.63 8.24
CA PHE A 380 15.56 14.31 6.85
C PHE A 380 16.79 13.87 6.05
N ASN A 381 17.92 14.57 6.17
CA ASN A 381 19.12 14.22 5.40
C ASN A 381 19.65 12.84 5.79
N LEU A 382 19.68 12.52 7.08
CA LEU A 382 20.08 11.20 7.56
C LEU A 382 19.13 10.12 7.06
N ARG A 383 17.82 10.38 7.12
CA ARG A 383 16.80 9.46 6.60
C ARG A 383 16.97 9.18 5.11
N ALA A 384 17.22 10.23 4.32
CA ALA A 384 17.46 10.11 2.89
C ALA A 384 18.74 9.31 2.58
N THR A 385 19.78 9.49 3.39
CA THR A 385 21.01 8.70 3.31
C THR A 385 20.75 7.23 3.59
N SER A 386 20.12 6.89 4.72
CA SER A 386 19.80 5.49 5.08
C SER A 386 18.94 4.79 4.02
N LEU A 387 17.96 5.50 3.44
CA LEU A 387 17.15 4.99 2.32
C LEU A 387 17.93 4.84 1.01
N SER A 388 18.98 5.64 0.81
CA SER A 388 19.84 5.54 -0.38
C SER A 388 20.84 4.40 -0.23
N GLU A 389 21.40 4.20 0.96
CA GLU A 389 22.28 3.06 1.31
C GLU A 389 21.55 1.74 1.11
N LEU A 390 20.30 1.63 1.60
CA LEU A 390 19.42 0.47 1.35
C LEU A 390 19.27 0.09 -0.13
N ARG A 391 19.42 1.05 -1.06
CA ARG A 391 19.22 0.83 -2.50
C ARG A 391 20.49 0.46 -3.25
N GLN A 392 21.67 0.64 -2.65
CA GLN A 392 22.94 0.38 -3.35
C GLN A 392 23.23 -1.12 -3.53
N GLY A 393 22.36 -1.99 -3.01
CA GLY A 393 22.50 -3.44 -3.05
C GLY A 393 23.36 -3.95 -1.89
N GLY A 394 23.23 -5.23 -1.58
CA GLY A 394 23.80 -5.84 -0.37
C GLY A 394 22.71 -6.19 0.65
N GLY A 395 23.04 -7.12 1.54
CA GLY A 395 22.11 -7.55 2.58
C GLY A 395 21.95 -6.49 3.68
N TYR A 396 20.75 -6.36 4.24
CA TYR A 396 20.46 -5.32 5.24
C TYR A 396 19.49 -5.78 6.32
N LEU A 397 19.65 -5.20 7.52
CA LEU A 397 18.70 -5.28 8.61
C LEU A 397 18.25 -3.88 9.00
N LEU A 398 17.00 -3.55 8.66
CA LEU A 398 16.41 -2.25 8.97
C LEU A 398 15.67 -2.30 10.30
N VAL A 399 16.16 -1.58 11.31
CA VAL A 399 15.45 -1.34 12.56
C VAL A 399 14.54 -0.12 12.40
N SER A 400 13.24 -0.26 12.63
CA SER A 400 12.29 0.84 12.45
C SER A 400 11.01 0.72 13.29
N THR A 401 10.26 1.82 13.41
CA THR A 401 8.89 1.83 13.92
C THR A 401 7.88 1.59 12.78
N ASP A 402 6.58 1.79 13.04
CA ASP A 402 5.52 1.68 12.03
C ASP A 402 5.67 2.69 10.85
N LEU A 403 6.62 3.62 10.92
CA LEU A 403 7.01 4.47 9.80
C LEU A 403 7.44 3.63 8.58
N ALA A 404 8.31 2.63 8.75
CA ALA A 404 8.75 1.77 7.65
C ALA A 404 7.63 0.86 7.11
N ALA A 405 6.57 0.64 7.89
CA ALA A 405 5.45 -0.20 7.49
C ALA A 405 4.60 0.45 6.40
N ARG A 406 4.66 1.78 6.21
CA ARG A 406 3.80 2.53 5.29
C ARG A 406 4.58 3.52 4.42
N GLY A 407 4.28 3.56 3.12
CA GLY A 407 4.79 4.62 2.24
C GLY A 407 6.30 4.68 1.96
N VAL A 408 7.14 3.96 2.69
CA VAL A 408 8.58 3.95 2.41
C VAL A 408 8.87 3.03 1.22
N ASP A 409 9.54 3.58 0.21
CA ASP A 409 10.03 2.83 -0.96
C ASP A 409 11.30 2.06 -0.56
N LEU A 410 11.08 0.94 0.13
CA LEU A 410 12.09 -0.04 0.51
C LEU A 410 12.19 -1.12 -0.56
N PRO A 411 13.40 -1.66 -0.81
CA PRO A 411 13.56 -2.91 -1.55
C PRO A 411 12.68 -4.01 -0.95
N GLU A 412 12.36 -5.01 -1.76
CA GLU A 412 11.65 -6.17 -1.26
C GLU A 412 12.52 -6.88 -0.22
N THR A 413 11.92 -7.17 0.94
CA THR A 413 12.55 -7.91 2.03
C THR A 413 12.06 -9.33 2.07
N THR A 414 12.89 -10.26 2.53
CA THR A 414 12.49 -11.66 2.73
C THR A 414 11.95 -11.91 4.14
N HIS A 415 12.39 -11.12 5.13
CA HIS A 415 12.05 -11.34 6.54
C HIS A 415 11.50 -10.09 7.22
N ILE A 416 10.41 -10.26 7.96
CA ILE A 416 9.86 -9.26 8.87
C ILE A 416 9.91 -9.82 10.29
N TYR A 417 10.57 -9.11 11.19
CA TYR A 417 10.60 -9.42 12.62
C TYR A 417 9.79 -8.39 13.38
N ASN A 418 8.66 -8.79 13.93
CA ASN A 418 7.95 -8.00 14.92
C ASN A 418 8.61 -8.20 16.28
N PHE A 419 9.61 -7.38 16.59
CA PHE A 419 10.26 -7.38 17.90
C PHE A 419 9.25 -7.03 18.99
N ASP A 420 8.44 -5.99 18.72
CA ASP A 420 7.21 -5.73 19.45
C ASP A 420 6.01 -5.99 18.55
N LEU A 421 5.02 -6.74 19.04
CA LEU A 421 3.78 -6.98 18.31
C LEU A 421 3.09 -5.62 18.04
N PRO A 422 2.63 -5.36 16.79
CA PRO A 422 1.89 -4.13 16.49
C PRO A 422 0.63 -4.03 17.36
N ARG A 423 0.15 -2.80 17.60
CA ARG A 423 -1.03 -2.57 18.45
C ARG A 423 -2.36 -2.90 17.76
N THR A 424 -2.38 -2.89 16.43
CA THR A 424 -3.60 -3.10 15.63
C THR A 424 -3.36 -4.11 14.53
N VAL A 425 -4.42 -4.81 14.13
CA VAL A 425 -4.46 -5.71 12.98
C VAL A 425 -4.02 -5.00 11.71
N THR A 426 -4.48 -3.76 11.52
CA THR A 426 -4.10 -2.94 10.37
C THR A 426 -2.59 -2.70 10.34
N ASN A 427 -1.94 -2.36 11.46
CA ASN A 427 -0.48 -2.20 11.49
C ASN A 427 0.23 -3.53 11.20
N TYR A 428 -0.27 -4.66 11.70
CA TYR A 428 0.25 -5.99 11.34
C TYR A 428 0.22 -6.23 9.84
N LEU A 429 -0.93 -5.99 9.20
CA LEU A 429 -1.10 -6.15 7.75
C LEU A 429 -0.08 -5.30 6.98
N HIS A 430 0.14 -4.05 7.39
CA HIS A 430 1.08 -3.15 6.74
C HIS A 430 2.55 -3.57 6.91
N ARG A 431 2.91 -4.09 8.10
CA ARG A 431 4.25 -4.65 8.35
C ARG A 431 4.48 -5.90 7.51
N ALA A 432 3.53 -6.84 7.50
CA ALA A 432 3.59 -8.05 6.70
C ALA A 432 3.65 -7.74 5.19
N GLY A 433 2.90 -6.73 4.72
CA GLY A 433 2.92 -6.27 3.33
C GLY A 433 4.21 -5.57 2.88
N ARG A 434 5.29 -5.58 3.69
CA ARG A 434 6.64 -5.18 3.28
C ARG A 434 7.43 -6.30 2.61
N THR A 435 7.02 -7.55 2.84
CA THR A 435 7.54 -8.76 2.20
C THR A 435 6.49 -9.35 1.27
N GLY A 436 6.89 -10.26 0.36
CA GLY A 436 5.97 -10.97 -0.54
C GLY A 436 5.28 -10.05 -1.55
N ARG A 437 6.01 -9.07 -2.09
CA ARG A 437 5.45 -8.06 -3.02
C ARG A 437 5.54 -8.48 -4.47
N LYS A 438 6.48 -9.36 -4.83
CA LYS A 438 6.55 -9.94 -6.17
C LYS A 438 5.42 -10.95 -6.37
N PRO A 439 4.46 -10.67 -7.27
CA PRO A 439 3.53 -11.70 -7.69
C PRO A 439 4.32 -12.83 -8.35
N PHE A 440 3.94 -14.08 -8.07
CA PHE A 440 4.54 -15.28 -8.65
C PHE A 440 6.01 -15.55 -8.27
N SER A 441 6.54 -14.92 -7.21
CA SER A 441 7.82 -15.38 -6.65
C SER A 441 7.63 -16.67 -5.86
N ASP A 442 8.55 -17.61 -6.03
CA ASP A 442 8.66 -18.83 -5.21
C ASP A 442 9.45 -18.58 -3.90
N ASP A 443 9.96 -17.36 -3.70
CA ASP A 443 10.72 -16.99 -2.51
C ASP A 443 9.84 -17.05 -1.26
N LYS A 444 10.26 -17.87 -0.29
CA LYS A 444 9.59 -17.93 1.01
C LYS A 444 9.82 -16.64 1.76
N CYS A 445 8.71 -15.97 2.09
CA CYS A 445 8.69 -14.74 2.85
C CYS A 445 8.24 -15.03 4.28
N PHE A 446 8.97 -14.54 5.28
CA PHE A 446 8.67 -14.83 6.68
C PHE A 446 8.25 -13.61 7.48
N VAL A 447 7.22 -13.76 8.30
CA VAL A 447 6.79 -12.77 9.29
C VAL A 447 6.87 -13.41 10.68
N THR A 448 7.94 -13.13 11.41
CA THR A 448 8.23 -13.71 12.74
C THR A 448 7.83 -12.74 13.85
N ASN A 449 7.04 -13.22 14.80
CA ASN A 449 6.53 -12.43 15.93
C ASN A 449 7.20 -12.86 17.23
N ILE A 450 7.91 -11.94 17.90
CA ILE A 450 8.48 -12.19 19.21
C ILE A 450 7.46 -11.73 20.24
N LEU A 451 6.91 -12.66 21.02
CA LEU A 451 5.79 -12.41 21.92
C LEU A 451 6.12 -12.80 23.34
N THR A 452 5.44 -12.16 24.28
CA THR A 452 5.23 -12.70 25.62
C THR A 452 3.99 -13.61 25.64
N SER A 453 3.88 -14.48 26.65
CA SER A 453 2.71 -15.36 26.79
C SER A 453 1.39 -14.58 26.86
N GLU A 454 1.41 -13.37 27.43
CA GLU A 454 0.27 -12.46 27.50
C GLU A 454 -0.11 -11.87 26.14
N GLU A 455 0.80 -11.77 25.17
CA GLU A 455 0.51 -11.19 23.85
C GLU A 455 -0.08 -12.23 22.87
N ARG A 456 -0.06 -13.53 23.20
CA ARG A 456 -0.54 -14.60 22.30
C ARG A 456 -2.01 -14.43 21.90
N PHE A 457 -2.87 -13.96 22.80
CA PHE A 457 -4.29 -13.73 22.50
C PHE A 457 -4.47 -12.59 21.49
N VAL A 458 -3.57 -11.60 21.49
CA VAL A 458 -3.60 -10.48 20.54
C VAL A 458 -3.24 -11.00 19.15
N LEU A 459 -2.17 -11.80 19.03
CA LEU A 459 -1.83 -12.45 17.76
C LEU A 459 -2.97 -13.36 17.27
N GLN A 460 -3.65 -14.09 18.17
CA GLN A 460 -4.78 -14.95 17.80
C GLN A 460 -5.94 -14.16 17.21
N ARG A 461 -6.21 -12.97 17.73
CA ARG A 461 -7.17 -12.06 17.12
C ARG A 461 -6.74 -11.67 15.70
N TYR A 462 -5.44 -11.48 15.46
CA TYR A 462 -4.91 -11.10 14.15
C TYR A 462 -5.06 -12.25 13.15
N GLU A 463 -4.73 -13.47 13.57
CA GLU A 463 -4.96 -14.72 12.80
C GLU A 463 -6.41 -14.82 12.33
N ASN A 464 -7.36 -14.59 13.23
CA ASN A 464 -8.80 -14.65 12.92
C ASN A 464 -9.27 -13.51 12.00
N GLU A 465 -8.80 -12.29 12.20
CA GLU A 465 -9.27 -11.11 11.44
C GLU A 465 -8.64 -11.05 10.04
N LEU A 466 -7.42 -11.56 9.87
CA LEU A 466 -6.69 -11.59 8.59
C LEU A 466 -6.65 -12.98 7.95
N MET A 467 -7.33 -13.97 8.52
CA MET A 467 -7.48 -15.33 7.96
C MET A 467 -6.14 -16.02 7.65
N PHE A 468 -5.18 -15.97 8.57
CA PHE A 468 -3.89 -16.66 8.43
C PHE A 468 -3.59 -17.53 9.67
N ASN A 469 -2.65 -18.46 9.50
CA ASN A 469 -2.15 -19.31 10.58
C ASN A 469 -0.70 -18.96 10.90
N CYS A 470 -0.36 -18.93 12.18
CA CYS A 470 0.97 -18.63 12.68
C CYS A 470 1.60 -19.89 13.31
N GLU A 471 2.77 -20.29 12.85
CA GLU A 471 3.51 -21.46 13.39
C GLU A 471 4.33 -21.07 14.63
N GLU A 472 4.29 -21.88 15.69
CA GLU A 472 5.13 -21.67 16.88
C GLU A 472 6.54 -22.20 16.67
N LEU A 473 7.54 -21.35 16.90
CA LEU A 473 8.94 -21.71 16.92
C LEU A 473 9.40 -21.99 18.35
N LEU A 474 9.91 -23.20 18.56
CA LEU A 474 10.56 -23.60 19.80
C LEU A 474 12.07 -23.37 19.64
N ILE A 475 12.60 -22.36 20.34
CA ILE A 475 13.99 -21.88 20.24
C ILE A 475 14.70 -22.04 21.58
#